data_AF-X0VA00-F1
#
_entry.id   AF-X0VA00-F1
#
_cell.length_a   1.000
_cell.length_b   1.000
_cell.length_c   1.000
_cell.angle_alpha   90.00
_cell.angle_beta   90.00
_cell.angle_gamma   90.00
#
_symmetry.space_group_name_H-M   'P 1'
#
loop_
_entity.id
_entity.type
_entity.pdbx_description
1 polymer ?
#
loop_
_entity_poly.entity_id
_entity_poly.type
_entity_poly.pdbx_seq_one_letter_code
_entity_poly.pdbx_strand_id
1 'polypeptide(L)'
;PVTAGDAAGTTTVTAKLDGPRGNYIPVRCTSLAAGLAVAEPATGYLTGGATSDDPANALAVLAPVRYHYVVPPYEDATNLADYKAHCVDNAEPLQGRRQQWVGSSIDTLANTTTLATTLNASRGQIAWEENGDTLPSEMNAALAAYRALKDGTSVSWNYDGDVLKGVVAQNDTADYPTGAALASALNNGITPLQSQADGTVKIVRSITSRSQDAAGNPSYNVLDTSKVTVPDGLADEIQAEFAGERWRNRNIDVGDSDGAPVSENGVTK
;
A
#
# COMPACT_ATOMS: atom_id res chain seq x y z
N PRO A 1 17.63 8.24 8.62
CA PRO A 1 17.24 8.75 7.27
C PRO A 1 18.30 9.66 6.64
N VAL A 2 18.97 10.51 7.43
CA VAL A 2 19.91 11.52 6.94
C VAL A 2 21.19 11.58 7.75
N THR A 3 22.24 12.17 7.17
CA THR A 3 23.45 12.64 7.85
C THR A 3 23.45 14.17 7.77
N ALA A 4 23.82 14.86 8.86
CA ALA A 4 23.86 16.31 8.92
C ALA A 4 25.25 16.83 9.33
N GLY A 5 25.64 17.98 8.79
CA GLY A 5 26.86 18.70 9.17
C GLY A 5 26.63 20.21 9.15
N ASP A 6 27.33 20.93 10.02
CA ASP A 6 27.32 22.40 10.08
C ASP A 6 28.64 22.96 9.55
N ALA A 7 28.55 24.04 8.77
CA ALA A 7 29.68 24.87 8.41
C ALA A 7 29.24 26.34 8.34
N ALA A 8 29.85 27.19 9.16
CA ALA A 8 29.67 28.65 9.15
C ALA A 8 28.19 29.09 9.20
N GLY A 9 27.35 28.41 9.97
CA GLY A 9 25.92 28.74 10.11
C GLY A 9 25.03 28.17 8.99
N THR A 10 25.58 27.32 8.13
CA THR A 10 24.81 26.53 7.16
C THR A 10 24.82 25.07 7.58
N THR A 11 23.62 24.52 7.85
CA THR A 11 23.46 23.09 8.10
C THR A 11 23.13 22.36 6.81
N THR A 12 24.00 21.45 6.39
CA THR A 12 23.77 20.57 5.24
C THR A 12 23.19 19.26 5.75
N VAL A 13 22.04 18.87 5.20
CA VAL A 13 21.39 17.58 5.47
C VAL A 13 21.41 16.75 4.19
N THR A 14 21.88 15.51 4.27
CA THR A 14 22.00 14.60 3.12
C THR A 14 21.32 13.28 3.41
N ALA A 15 20.54 12.76 2.46
CA ALA A 15 19.95 11.43 2.57
C ALA A 15 21.05 10.37 2.76
N LYS A 16 20.79 9.36 3.60
CA LYS A 16 21.77 8.31 3.91
C LYS A 16 22.06 7.42 2.70
N LEU A 17 21.06 7.19 1.86
CA LEU A 17 21.14 6.37 0.66
C LEU A 17 20.82 7.25 -0.55
N ASP A 18 21.50 6.96 -1.66
CA ASP A 18 21.20 7.58 -2.94
C ASP A 18 19.84 7.09 -3.46
N GLY A 19 19.23 7.88 -4.35
CA GLY A 19 17.97 7.55 -5.00
C GLY A 19 16.90 8.64 -4.85
N PRO A 20 15.83 8.57 -5.67
CA PRO A 20 14.76 9.58 -5.69
C PRO A 20 13.96 9.63 -4.39
N ARG A 21 13.93 8.54 -3.62
CA ARG A 21 13.20 8.45 -2.33
C ARG A 21 13.67 9.48 -1.30
N GLY A 22 14.95 9.88 -1.37
CA GLY A 22 15.48 10.93 -0.51
C GLY A 22 14.75 12.27 -0.68
N ASN A 23 14.15 12.53 -1.85
CA ASN A 23 13.44 13.78 -2.16
C ASN A 23 12.15 13.97 -1.37
N TYR A 24 11.65 12.91 -0.71
CA TYR A 24 10.43 12.94 0.10
C TYR A 24 10.73 13.07 1.60
N ILE A 25 12.00 13.26 1.98
CA ILE A 25 12.36 13.51 3.38
C ILE A 25 12.05 14.98 3.69
N PRO A 26 11.10 15.27 4.61
CA PRO A 26 10.78 16.64 4.98
C PRO A 26 11.92 17.25 5.80
N VAL A 27 12.16 18.54 5.55
CA VAL A 27 13.09 19.37 6.32
C VAL A 27 12.28 20.52 6.91
N ARG A 28 12.25 20.59 8.24
CA ARG A 28 11.59 21.65 9.00
C ARG A 28 12.63 22.27 9.95
N CYS A 29 12.64 23.59 10.03
CA CYS A 29 13.60 24.36 10.81
C CYS A 29 12.85 25.34 11.70
N THR A 30 13.12 25.30 13.01
CA THR A 30 12.59 26.27 13.97
C THR A 30 13.73 26.90 14.77
N SER A 31 13.63 28.21 15.06
CA SER A 31 14.59 28.91 15.92
C SER A 31 13.98 29.13 17.30
N LEU A 32 14.73 28.75 18.34
CA LEU A 32 14.39 29.06 19.73
C LEU A 32 14.95 30.42 20.19
N ALA A 33 15.83 31.03 19.39
CA ALA A 33 16.46 32.30 19.70
C ALA A 33 15.79 33.45 18.94
N ALA A 34 15.36 34.48 19.68
CA ALA A 34 14.75 35.67 19.10
C ALA A 34 15.73 36.41 18.18
N GLY A 35 15.26 36.80 16.98
CA GLY A 35 16.04 37.60 16.02
C GLY A 35 16.91 36.79 15.06
N LEU A 36 16.92 35.45 15.14
CA LEU A 36 17.58 34.59 14.15
C LEU A 36 16.62 34.20 13.04
N ALA A 37 16.95 34.59 11.81
CA ALA A 37 16.29 34.09 10.61
C ALA A 37 16.86 32.73 10.25
N VAL A 38 16.00 31.72 10.12
CA VAL A 38 16.37 30.39 9.62
C VAL A 38 15.63 30.17 8.31
N ALA A 39 16.37 29.80 7.27
CA ALA A 39 15.81 29.50 5.96
C ALA A 39 15.65 27.98 5.82
N GLU A 40 14.43 27.55 5.51
CA GLU A 40 14.16 26.18 5.05
C GLU A 40 14.44 26.05 3.55
N PRO A 41 14.64 24.81 3.03
CA PRO A 41 14.59 24.58 1.60
C PRO A 41 13.26 25.10 1.04
N ALA A 42 13.27 25.72 -0.13
CA ALA A 42 12.07 26.32 -0.72
C ALA A 42 10.91 25.32 -0.92
N THR A 43 11.23 24.04 -1.09
CA THR A 43 10.27 22.94 -1.23
C THR A 43 9.82 22.37 0.10
N GLY A 44 10.52 22.63 1.20
CA GLY A 44 10.34 21.92 2.48
C GLY A 44 10.83 20.47 2.47
N TYR A 45 11.48 20.00 1.40
CA TYR A 45 12.00 18.64 1.29
C TYR A 45 13.45 18.64 0.81
N LEU A 46 14.17 17.53 1.03
CA LEU A 46 15.42 17.28 0.32
C LEU A 46 15.19 17.22 -1.20
N THR A 47 16.24 17.45 -1.97
CA THR A 47 16.17 17.46 -3.44
C THR A 47 17.43 16.83 -4.05
N GLY A 48 17.36 16.50 -5.34
CA GLY A 48 18.53 16.04 -6.12
C GLY A 48 18.79 14.54 -6.07
N GLY A 49 17.97 13.77 -5.34
CA GLY A 49 17.93 12.32 -5.44
C GLY A 49 17.49 11.89 -6.83
N ALA A 50 18.25 11.00 -7.46
CA ALA A 50 18.01 10.50 -8.81
C ALA A 50 18.34 9.01 -8.89
N THR A 51 17.91 8.37 -9.98
CA THR A 51 18.13 6.94 -10.26
C THR A 51 17.48 6.02 -9.23
N SER A 52 16.32 5.46 -9.56
CA SER A 52 15.64 4.48 -8.71
C SER A 52 16.39 3.13 -8.71
N ASP A 53 16.32 2.41 -7.60
CA ASP A 53 16.77 1.03 -7.48
C ASP A 53 15.78 0.04 -8.11
N ASP A 54 16.27 -1.15 -8.46
CA ASP A 54 15.51 -2.21 -9.12
C ASP A 54 14.94 -3.22 -8.10
N PRO A 55 13.60 -3.42 -8.03
CA PRO A 55 12.97 -4.35 -7.11
C PRO A 55 13.03 -5.82 -7.52
N ALA A 56 13.53 -6.18 -8.71
CA ALA A 56 13.41 -7.51 -9.29
C ALA A 56 13.92 -8.64 -8.37
N ASN A 57 15.09 -8.46 -7.75
CA ASN A 57 15.65 -9.45 -6.83
C ASN A 57 14.81 -9.63 -5.56
N ALA A 58 14.26 -8.54 -5.02
CA ALA A 58 13.39 -8.59 -3.85
C ALA A 58 12.08 -9.30 -4.18
N LEU A 59 11.45 -8.95 -5.30
CA LEU A 59 10.21 -9.59 -5.77
C LEU A 59 10.41 -11.08 -6.06
N ALA A 60 11.57 -11.48 -6.58
CA ALA A 60 11.90 -12.89 -6.79
C ALA A 60 11.98 -13.69 -5.47
N VAL A 61 12.49 -13.06 -4.39
CA VAL A 61 12.53 -13.66 -3.05
C VAL A 61 11.13 -13.75 -2.43
N LEU A 62 10.26 -12.77 -2.69
CA LEU A 62 8.89 -12.77 -2.19
C LEU A 62 7.98 -13.76 -2.92
N ALA A 63 8.21 -13.96 -4.23
CA ALA A 63 7.37 -14.77 -5.10
C ALA A 63 7.02 -16.17 -4.57
N PRO A 64 7.93 -16.98 -3.99
CA PRO A 64 7.58 -18.31 -3.51
C PRO A 64 6.72 -18.30 -2.23
N VAL A 65 6.68 -17.19 -1.47
CA VAL A 65 6.05 -17.12 -0.15
C VAL A 65 4.67 -16.46 -0.23
N ARG A 66 3.71 -16.95 0.57
CA ARG A 66 2.38 -16.34 0.66
C ARG A 66 2.40 -15.16 1.64
N TYR A 67 2.10 -13.97 1.13
CA TYR A 67 1.80 -12.76 1.89
C TYR A 67 0.40 -12.26 1.50
N HIS A 68 -0.28 -11.55 2.41
CA HIS A 68 -1.53 -10.85 2.07
C HIS A 68 -1.24 -9.47 1.48
N TYR A 69 -0.22 -8.80 2.01
CA TYR A 69 0.19 -7.45 1.63
C TYR A 69 1.66 -7.42 1.26
N VAL A 70 1.96 -6.85 0.09
CA VAL A 70 3.31 -6.53 -0.35
C VAL A 70 3.46 -5.01 -0.39
N VAL A 71 4.45 -4.49 0.33
CA VAL A 71 4.59 -3.05 0.57
C VAL A 71 5.77 -2.51 -0.25
N PRO A 72 5.54 -1.88 -1.42
CA PRO A 72 6.60 -1.21 -2.15
C PRO A 72 7.15 -0.02 -1.35
N PRO A 73 8.48 0.15 -1.30
CA PRO A 73 9.10 1.36 -0.79
C PRO A 73 9.30 2.42 -1.89
N TYR A 74 8.51 2.38 -2.98
CA TYR A 74 8.69 3.20 -4.18
C TYR A 74 7.47 4.08 -4.42
N GLU A 75 7.74 5.22 -5.03
CA GLU A 75 6.74 6.25 -5.32
C GLU A 75 6.61 6.49 -6.84
N ASP A 76 7.46 5.85 -7.65
CA ASP A 76 7.47 5.96 -9.10
C ASP A 76 6.58 4.90 -9.77
N ALA A 77 5.98 5.28 -10.90
CA ALA A 77 5.05 4.43 -11.63
C ALA A 77 5.70 3.14 -12.17
N THR A 78 6.98 3.18 -12.51
CA THR A 78 7.69 2.04 -13.10
C THR A 78 7.83 0.92 -12.08
N ASN A 79 8.44 1.22 -10.93
CA ASN A 79 8.62 0.21 -9.88
C ASN A 79 7.27 -0.23 -9.31
N LEU A 80 6.30 0.67 -9.13
CA LEU A 80 4.97 0.27 -8.69
C LEU A 80 4.25 -0.65 -9.70
N ALA A 81 4.54 -0.52 -10.99
CA ALA A 81 4.03 -1.44 -12.01
C ALA A 81 4.60 -2.86 -11.84
N ASP A 82 5.85 -3.00 -11.38
CA ASP A 82 6.44 -4.31 -11.09
C ASP A 82 5.76 -5.00 -9.90
N TYR A 83 5.42 -4.25 -8.84
CA TYR A 83 4.65 -4.77 -7.70
C TYR A 83 3.21 -5.13 -8.11
N LYS A 84 2.61 -4.34 -9.00
CA LYS A 84 1.32 -4.66 -9.61
C LYS A 84 1.39 -5.98 -10.37
N ALA A 85 2.38 -6.15 -11.26
CA ALA A 85 2.56 -7.38 -12.02
C ALA A 85 2.77 -8.58 -11.08
N HIS A 86 3.65 -8.43 -10.09
CA HIS A 86 3.91 -9.46 -9.07
C HIS A 86 2.65 -9.95 -8.35
N CYS A 87 1.76 -9.03 -7.95
CA CYS A 87 0.51 -9.39 -7.27
C CYS A 87 -0.51 -10.05 -8.22
N VAL A 88 -0.52 -9.68 -9.50
CA VAL A 88 -1.37 -10.32 -10.51
C VAL A 88 -0.89 -11.74 -10.80
N ASP A 89 0.41 -11.91 -11.06
CA ASP A 89 1.02 -13.20 -11.40
C ASP A 89 0.91 -14.20 -10.24
N ASN A 90 1.04 -13.75 -8.99
CA ASN A 90 0.87 -14.63 -7.84
C ASN A 90 -0.60 -14.99 -7.57
N ALA A 91 -1.54 -14.12 -7.95
CA ALA A 91 -2.97 -14.37 -7.78
C ALA A 91 -3.57 -15.26 -8.88
N GLU A 92 -2.80 -15.58 -9.93
CA GLU A 92 -3.22 -16.52 -10.97
C GLU A 92 -3.59 -17.91 -10.38
N PRO A 93 -4.49 -18.66 -11.02
CA PRO A 93 -5.00 -19.93 -10.47
C PRO A 93 -3.92 -20.97 -10.17
N LEU A 94 -2.81 -20.97 -10.93
CA LEU A 94 -1.73 -21.95 -10.76
C LEU A 94 -0.93 -21.69 -9.47
N GLN A 95 -0.68 -20.43 -9.15
CA GLN A 95 0.11 -19.97 -8.01
C GLN A 95 -0.80 -19.89 -6.78
N GLY A 96 -2.02 -19.36 -6.95
CA GLY A 96 -3.05 -19.27 -5.92
C GLY A 96 -2.63 -18.44 -4.70
N ARG A 97 -1.59 -17.61 -4.78
CA ARG A 97 -1.10 -16.74 -3.72
C ARG A 97 -1.71 -15.36 -3.92
N ARG A 98 -2.92 -15.16 -3.42
CA ARG A 98 -3.67 -13.91 -3.58
C ARG A 98 -3.09 -12.84 -2.67
N GLN A 99 -2.56 -11.78 -3.26
CA GLN A 99 -1.91 -10.69 -2.54
C GLN A 99 -2.41 -9.34 -3.08
N GLN A 100 -2.25 -8.30 -2.27
CA GLN A 100 -2.48 -6.91 -2.65
C GLN A 100 -1.22 -6.09 -2.36
N TRP A 101 -1.03 -4.99 -3.10
CA TRP A 101 0.03 -4.03 -2.82
C TRP A 101 -0.51 -2.69 -2.37
N VAL A 102 0.28 -1.98 -1.56
CA VAL A 102 -0.09 -0.67 -0.98
C VAL A 102 1.02 0.33 -1.28
N GLY A 103 0.70 1.34 -2.08
CA GLY A 103 1.53 2.50 -2.32
C GLY A 103 0.91 3.77 -1.75
N SER A 104 1.64 4.88 -1.85
CA SER A 104 1.17 6.19 -1.43
C SER A 104 1.91 7.29 -2.17
N SER A 105 1.41 8.51 -2.04
CA SER A 105 2.02 9.71 -2.60
C SER A 105 1.79 10.88 -1.67
N ILE A 106 2.81 11.72 -1.51
CA ILE A 106 2.69 13.04 -0.87
C ILE A 106 2.82 14.19 -1.87
N ASP A 107 2.78 13.88 -3.17
CA ASP A 107 2.85 14.86 -4.24
C ASP A 107 1.49 15.56 -4.43
N THR A 108 1.44 16.52 -5.34
CA THR A 108 0.23 17.21 -5.75
C THR A 108 -0.84 16.22 -6.22
N LEU A 109 -2.11 16.57 -6.00
CA LEU A 109 -3.25 15.76 -6.45
C LEU A 109 -3.17 15.42 -7.95
N ALA A 110 -2.67 16.35 -8.78
CA ALA A 110 -2.51 16.15 -10.20
C ALA A 110 -1.50 15.02 -10.52
N ASN A 111 -0.32 15.06 -9.90
CA ASN A 111 0.71 14.04 -10.08
C ASN A 111 0.25 12.68 -9.54
N THR A 112 -0.41 12.66 -8.37
CA THR A 112 -0.97 11.43 -7.82
C THR A 112 -2.09 10.87 -8.70
N THR A 113 -2.89 11.72 -9.34
CA THR A 113 -3.91 11.29 -10.32
C THR A 113 -3.26 10.62 -11.53
N THR A 114 -2.19 11.21 -12.08
CA THR A 114 -1.41 10.60 -13.16
C THR A 114 -0.85 9.24 -12.73
N LEU A 115 -0.29 9.13 -11.53
CA LEU A 115 0.22 7.87 -10.99
C LEU A 115 -0.89 6.80 -10.87
N ALA A 116 -2.00 7.14 -10.23
CA ALA A 116 -3.10 6.21 -9.97
C ALA A 116 -3.77 5.72 -11.26
N THR A 117 -4.05 6.63 -12.21
CA THR A 117 -4.65 6.29 -13.51
C THR A 117 -3.71 5.52 -14.42
N THR A 118 -2.39 5.76 -14.33
CA THR A 118 -1.39 4.95 -15.06
C THR A 118 -1.35 3.51 -14.52
N LEU A 119 -1.38 3.35 -13.20
CA LEU A 119 -1.32 2.03 -12.58
C LEU A 119 -2.66 1.27 -12.67
N ASN A 120 -3.80 1.95 -12.46
CA ASN A 120 -5.16 1.43 -12.60
C ASN A 120 -5.33 -0.03 -12.12
N ALA A 121 -4.92 -0.32 -10.88
CA ALA A 121 -4.73 -1.68 -10.40
C ALA A 121 -5.87 -2.13 -9.48
N SER A 122 -6.52 -3.25 -9.82
CA SER A 122 -7.56 -3.84 -8.96
C SER A 122 -6.99 -4.35 -7.64
N ARG A 123 -5.77 -4.90 -7.64
CA ARG A 123 -5.10 -5.43 -6.45
C ARG A 123 -4.14 -4.42 -5.79
N GLY A 124 -4.22 -3.15 -6.18
CA GLY A 124 -3.37 -2.08 -5.67
C GLY A 124 -4.17 -0.98 -4.98
N GLN A 125 -3.61 -0.40 -3.94
CA GLN A 125 -4.14 0.79 -3.27
C GLN A 125 -3.09 1.89 -3.29
N ILE A 126 -3.50 3.14 -3.50
CA ILE A 126 -2.61 4.30 -3.42
C ILE A 126 -3.22 5.29 -2.42
N ALA A 127 -2.54 5.47 -1.29
CA ALA A 127 -2.89 6.50 -0.30
C ALA A 127 -2.33 7.87 -0.70
N TRP A 128 -2.95 8.93 -0.21
CA TRP A 128 -2.51 10.28 -0.55
C TRP A 128 -2.69 11.28 0.59
N GLU A 129 -1.63 12.01 0.88
CA GLU A 129 -1.57 13.15 1.80
C GLU A 129 -0.65 14.20 1.20
N GLU A 130 -1.20 15.19 0.49
CA GLU A 130 -0.43 16.22 -0.21
C GLU A 130 0.51 16.95 0.74
N ASN A 131 1.80 17.10 0.40
CA ASN A 131 2.79 17.72 1.26
C ASN A 131 2.85 17.13 2.69
N GLY A 132 2.59 15.82 2.83
CA GLY A 132 2.66 15.12 4.11
C GLY A 132 4.07 15.12 4.72
N ASP A 133 4.13 15.15 6.05
CA ASP A 133 5.39 15.07 6.82
C ASP A 133 5.83 13.61 7.10
N THR A 134 5.03 12.63 6.67
CA THR A 134 5.38 11.20 6.74
C THR A 134 5.95 10.77 5.39
N LEU A 135 7.06 10.03 5.38
CA LEU A 135 7.59 9.50 4.11
C LEU A 135 6.56 8.55 3.47
N PRO A 136 6.38 8.58 2.13
CA PRO A 136 5.46 7.66 1.45
C PRO A 136 5.70 6.18 1.79
N SER A 137 6.96 5.75 1.84
CA SER A 137 7.29 4.37 2.25
C SER A 137 6.86 4.01 3.68
N GLU A 138 6.91 4.95 4.62
CA GLU A 138 6.42 4.77 5.99
C GLU A 138 4.88 4.74 6.02
N MET A 139 4.25 5.60 5.22
CA MET A 139 2.80 5.61 5.02
C MET A 139 2.28 4.30 4.41
N ASN A 140 3.00 3.73 3.44
CA ASN A 140 2.70 2.43 2.84
C ASN A 140 2.70 1.33 3.90
N ALA A 141 3.75 1.32 4.74
CA ALA A 141 3.89 0.35 5.83
C ALA A 141 2.79 0.51 6.89
N ALA A 142 2.49 1.74 7.29
CA ALA A 142 1.43 2.05 8.25
C ALA A 142 0.06 1.57 7.73
N LEU A 143 -0.28 1.88 6.48
CA LEU A 143 -1.55 1.48 5.88
C LEU A 143 -1.66 -0.03 5.69
N ALA A 144 -0.61 -0.68 5.20
CA ALA A 144 -0.59 -2.13 5.05
C ALA A 144 -0.71 -2.85 6.40
N ALA A 145 0.00 -2.38 7.43
CA ALA A 145 -0.10 -2.93 8.79
C ALA A 145 -1.50 -2.72 9.38
N TYR A 146 -2.10 -1.55 9.17
CA TYR A 146 -3.47 -1.27 9.63
C TYR A 146 -4.48 -2.19 8.96
N ARG A 147 -4.39 -2.37 7.64
CA ARG A 147 -5.25 -3.29 6.90
C ARG A 147 -5.07 -4.73 7.37
N ALA A 148 -3.83 -5.21 7.48
CA ALA A 148 -3.55 -6.56 8.00
C ALA A 148 -4.15 -6.80 9.39
N LEU A 149 -4.06 -5.82 10.29
CA LEU A 149 -4.64 -5.91 11.64
C LEU A 149 -6.17 -6.02 11.59
N LYS A 150 -6.83 -5.23 10.74
CA LYS A 150 -8.29 -5.18 10.64
C LYS A 150 -8.87 -6.37 9.89
N ASP A 151 -8.20 -6.83 8.84
CA ASP A 151 -8.61 -8.03 8.11
C ASP A 151 -8.54 -9.28 9.00
N GLY A 152 -7.58 -9.34 9.93
CA GLY A 152 -7.52 -10.39 10.96
C GLY A 152 -8.72 -10.36 11.93
N THR A 153 -9.45 -9.24 12.01
CA THR A 153 -10.72 -9.14 12.76
C THR A 153 -11.92 -9.47 11.86
N SER A 154 -11.95 -8.87 10.67
CA SER A 154 -12.96 -9.13 9.64
C SER A 154 -12.41 -8.75 8.28
N VAL A 155 -12.41 -9.68 7.33
CA VAL A 155 -12.02 -9.44 5.93
C VAL A 155 -12.91 -8.42 5.19
N SER A 156 -14.05 -8.05 5.78
CA SER A 156 -15.00 -7.04 5.27
C SER A 156 -15.00 -5.74 6.10
N TRP A 157 -13.95 -5.51 6.90
CA TRP A 157 -13.84 -4.32 7.75
C TRP A 157 -14.05 -3.02 6.95
N ASN A 158 -14.83 -2.10 7.50
CA ASN A 158 -15.00 -0.77 6.94
C ASN A 158 -13.89 0.16 7.47
N TYR A 159 -13.03 0.61 6.58
CA TYR A 159 -11.89 1.48 6.90
C TYR A 159 -12.25 2.97 6.89
N ASP A 160 -13.45 3.32 6.44
CA ASP A 160 -13.85 4.71 6.24
C ASP A 160 -13.98 5.44 7.59
N GLY A 161 -13.26 6.55 7.73
CA GLY A 161 -13.22 7.36 8.95
C GLY A 161 -12.29 6.83 10.05
N ASP A 162 -11.66 5.67 9.85
CA ASP A 162 -10.71 5.11 10.81
C ASP A 162 -9.43 5.95 10.87
N VAL A 163 -8.86 6.05 12.08
CA VAL A 163 -7.59 6.74 12.30
C VAL A 163 -6.44 5.82 11.92
N LEU A 164 -5.62 6.28 10.97
CA LEU A 164 -4.41 5.60 10.54
C LEU A 164 -3.26 5.95 11.49
N LYS A 165 -2.83 4.97 12.30
CA LYS A 165 -1.68 5.14 13.19
C LYS A 165 -0.37 5.02 12.41
N GLY A 166 0.61 5.84 12.77
CA GLY A 166 1.93 5.85 12.14
C GLY A 166 2.08 6.86 11.01
N VAL A 167 1.02 7.59 10.68
CA VAL A 167 1.06 8.77 9.80
C VAL A 167 0.77 10.00 10.65
N VAL A 168 1.61 11.03 10.52
CA VAL A 168 1.44 12.31 11.20
C VAL A 168 0.66 13.26 10.30
N ALA A 169 -0.19 14.08 10.91
CA ALA A 169 -0.91 15.12 10.17
C ALA A 169 0.06 16.14 9.56
N GLN A 170 -0.31 16.68 8.39
CA GLN A 170 0.42 17.77 7.74
C GLN A 170 0.62 18.96 8.69
N ASN A 171 1.83 19.53 8.69
CA ASN A 171 2.18 20.67 9.54
C ASN A 171 1.43 21.95 9.16
N ASP A 172 1.17 22.20 7.87
CA ASP A 172 0.36 23.34 7.42
C ASP A 172 -1.09 22.95 7.19
N THR A 173 -2.01 23.64 7.87
CA THR A 173 -3.46 23.48 7.65
C THR A 173 -3.91 23.87 6.24
N ALA A 174 -3.13 24.66 5.51
CA ALA A 174 -3.41 25.02 4.12
C ALA A 174 -3.26 23.82 3.17
N ASP A 175 -2.45 22.82 3.54
CA ASP A 175 -2.28 21.58 2.78
C ASP A 175 -3.44 20.60 3.00
N TYR A 176 -4.37 20.89 3.94
CA TYR A 176 -5.46 19.97 4.23
C TYR A 176 -6.40 19.90 3.02
N PRO A 177 -6.69 18.70 2.49
CA PRO A 177 -7.44 18.57 1.26
C PRO A 177 -8.87 19.10 1.42
N THR A 178 -9.28 19.96 0.48
CA THR A 178 -10.67 20.45 0.42
C THR A 178 -11.63 19.33 0.05
N GLY A 179 -12.92 19.49 0.33
CA GLY A 179 -13.95 18.51 -0.09
C GLY A 179 -13.94 18.23 -1.60
N ALA A 180 -13.61 19.23 -2.43
CA ALA A 180 -13.46 19.06 -3.87
C ALA A 180 -12.23 18.22 -4.24
N ALA A 181 -11.10 18.45 -3.55
CA ALA A 181 -9.89 17.64 -3.73
C ALA A 181 -10.12 16.18 -3.31
N LEU A 182 -10.80 15.96 -2.18
CA LEU A 182 -11.18 14.63 -1.71
C LEU A 182 -12.08 13.90 -2.73
N ALA A 183 -13.11 14.57 -3.24
CA ALA A 183 -13.99 13.99 -4.26
C ALA A 183 -13.23 13.66 -5.55
N SER A 184 -12.32 14.54 -5.98
CA SER A 184 -11.46 14.31 -7.15
C SER A 184 -10.51 13.12 -6.94
N ALA A 185 -9.89 13.01 -5.78
CA ALA A 185 -9.04 11.88 -5.43
C ALA A 185 -9.80 10.55 -5.51
N LEU A 186 -10.99 10.48 -4.89
CA LEU A 186 -11.83 9.28 -4.91
C LEU A 186 -12.28 8.88 -6.32
N ASN A 187 -12.64 9.85 -7.17
CA ASN A 187 -13.02 9.59 -8.56
C ASN A 187 -11.86 9.06 -9.41
N ASN A 188 -10.62 9.33 -9.02
CA ASN A 188 -9.42 8.91 -9.74
C ASN A 188 -8.71 7.69 -9.13
N GLY A 189 -9.34 6.98 -8.18
CA GLY A 189 -8.77 5.75 -7.61
C GLY A 189 -7.70 6.02 -6.53
N ILE A 190 -7.75 7.16 -5.88
CA ILE A 190 -6.85 7.51 -4.79
C ILE A 190 -7.58 7.33 -3.47
N THR A 191 -6.93 6.75 -2.47
CA THR A 191 -7.41 6.73 -1.08
C THR A 191 -6.91 8.00 -0.38
N PRO A 192 -7.72 9.07 -0.25
CA PRO A 192 -7.24 10.27 0.41
C PRO A 192 -7.18 10.05 1.92
N LEU A 193 -6.12 10.59 2.51
CA LEU A 193 -5.93 10.72 3.95
C LEU A 193 -6.28 12.14 4.35
N GLN A 194 -7.00 12.28 5.46
CA GLN A 194 -7.44 13.58 5.95
C GLN A 194 -6.85 13.83 7.33
N SER A 195 -5.96 14.82 7.40
CA SER A 195 -5.44 15.39 8.64
C SER A 195 -6.56 16.03 9.47
N GLN A 196 -6.45 15.89 10.79
CA GLN A 196 -7.34 16.50 11.76
C GLN A 196 -6.59 17.42 12.71
N ALA A 197 -7.31 18.39 13.28
CA ALA A 197 -6.75 19.36 14.22
C ALA A 197 -6.19 18.74 15.52
N ASP A 198 -6.54 17.48 15.83
CA ASP A 198 -5.98 16.73 16.96
C ASP A 198 -4.62 16.06 16.63
N GLY A 199 -4.09 16.29 15.43
CA GLY A 199 -2.83 15.72 14.95
C GLY A 199 -2.97 14.30 14.40
N THR A 200 -4.19 13.75 14.34
CA THR A 200 -4.43 12.42 13.77
C THR A 200 -4.79 12.49 12.29
N VAL A 201 -4.54 11.40 11.57
CA VAL A 201 -4.88 11.26 10.15
C VAL A 201 -5.93 10.17 9.99
N LYS A 202 -7.00 10.47 9.25
CA LYS A 202 -8.10 9.53 8.97
C LYS A 202 -8.07 9.06 7.52
N ILE A 203 -8.46 7.80 7.32
CA ILE A 203 -8.73 7.27 5.98
C ILE A 203 -10.12 7.77 5.58
N VAL A 204 -10.23 8.55 4.50
CA VAL A 204 -11.54 9.06 4.04
C VAL A 204 -12.38 7.92 3.47
N ARG A 205 -11.78 7.13 2.56
CA ARG A 205 -12.35 5.88 2.06
C ARG A 205 -11.26 4.97 1.52
N SER A 206 -11.29 3.69 1.87
CA SER A 206 -10.28 2.72 1.41
C SER A 206 -10.65 2.12 0.05
N ILE A 207 -10.08 2.68 -1.03
CA ILE A 207 -10.35 2.26 -2.41
C ILE A 207 -9.10 1.73 -3.14
N THR A 208 -9.31 0.92 -4.16
CA THR A 208 -8.24 0.46 -5.07
C THR A 208 -7.88 1.56 -6.06
N SER A 209 -6.71 1.44 -6.72
CA SER A 209 -6.32 2.36 -7.78
C SER A 209 -7.05 2.13 -9.10
N ARG A 210 -7.94 1.14 -9.18
CA ARG A 210 -8.73 0.90 -10.38
C ARG A 210 -9.90 1.88 -10.50
N SER A 211 -9.72 2.91 -11.33
CA SER A 211 -10.72 3.95 -11.60
C SER A 211 -11.22 3.97 -13.04
N GLN A 212 -10.59 3.24 -13.97
CA GLN A 212 -10.94 3.27 -15.40
C GLN A 212 -11.05 1.88 -16.03
N ASP A 213 -11.85 1.77 -17.09
CA ASP A 213 -11.90 0.59 -17.97
C ASP A 213 -10.77 0.61 -19.02
N ALA A 214 -10.73 -0.40 -19.89
CA ALA A 214 -9.71 -0.50 -20.93
C ALA A 214 -9.79 0.62 -22.01
N ALA A 215 -10.93 1.32 -22.10
CA ALA A 215 -11.13 2.45 -23.00
C ALA A 215 -10.94 3.81 -22.28
N GLY A 216 -10.53 3.81 -21.02
CA GLY A 216 -10.31 5.02 -20.21
C GLY A 216 -11.59 5.62 -19.62
N ASN A 217 -12.74 4.96 -19.72
CA ASN A 217 -13.98 5.45 -19.11
C ASN A 217 -13.98 5.13 -17.61
N PRO A 218 -14.65 5.95 -16.76
CA PRO A 218 -14.78 5.67 -15.34
C PRO A 218 -15.36 4.27 -15.06
N SER A 219 -14.70 3.52 -14.18
CA SER A 219 -15.11 2.17 -13.78
C SER A 219 -15.04 1.99 -12.28
N TYR A 220 -16.15 1.57 -11.67
CA TYR A 220 -16.29 1.40 -10.21
C TYR A 220 -16.45 -0.05 -9.78
N ASN A 221 -16.19 -0.99 -10.69
CA ASN A 221 -16.41 -2.43 -10.48
C ASN A 221 -15.61 -2.97 -9.29
N VAL A 222 -14.37 -2.48 -9.09
CA VAL A 222 -13.48 -2.87 -7.99
C VAL A 222 -13.08 -1.64 -7.18
N LEU A 223 -14.03 -0.74 -6.91
CA LEU A 223 -13.75 0.50 -6.18
C LEU A 223 -13.19 0.22 -4.77
N ASP A 224 -13.96 -0.43 -3.91
CA ASP A 224 -13.55 -0.65 -2.52
C ASP A 224 -12.52 -1.78 -2.41
N THR A 225 -11.55 -1.61 -1.52
CA THR A 225 -10.52 -2.63 -1.25
C THR A 225 -11.10 -3.97 -0.80
N SER A 226 -12.20 -3.94 -0.05
CA SER A 226 -12.94 -5.12 0.41
C SER A 226 -13.50 -5.98 -0.74
N LYS A 227 -13.73 -5.41 -1.93
CA LYS A 227 -14.14 -6.16 -3.13
C LYS A 227 -13.07 -7.13 -3.63
N VAL A 228 -11.85 -6.99 -3.13
CA VAL A 228 -10.72 -7.89 -3.41
C VAL A 228 -10.42 -8.74 -2.18
N THR A 229 -10.33 -8.11 -1.00
CA THR A 229 -9.97 -8.79 0.25
C THR A 229 -10.98 -9.87 0.62
N VAL A 230 -12.28 -9.66 0.45
CA VAL A 230 -13.31 -10.65 0.80
C VAL A 230 -13.26 -11.89 -0.11
N PRO A 231 -13.27 -11.78 -1.46
CA PRO A 231 -13.11 -12.95 -2.31
C PRO A 231 -11.80 -13.69 -2.11
N ASP A 232 -10.69 -12.96 -1.88
CA ASP A 232 -9.39 -13.59 -1.65
C ASP A 232 -9.38 -14.37 -0.31
N GLY A 233 -9.91 -13.78 0.76
CA GLY A 233 -10.05 -14.43 2.06
C GLY A 233 -10.91 -15.69 1.99
N LEU A 234 -12.06 -15.62 1.31
CA LEU A 234 -12.92 -16.79 1.09
C LEU A 234 -12.20 -17.89 0.30
N ALA A 235 -11.46 -17.52 -0.75
CA ALA A 235 -10.72 -18.49 -1.54
C ALA A 235 -9.58 -19.14 -0.74
N ASP A 236 -8.93 -18.39 0.14
CA ASP A 236 -7.88 -18.89 1.01
C ASP A 236 -8.43 -19.80 2.12
N GLU A 237 -9.59 -19.47 2.70
CA GLU A 237 -10.31 -20.35 3.62
C GLU A 237 -10.66 -21.68 2.96
N ILE A 238 -11.26 -21.65 1.77
CA ILE A 238 -11.60 -22.87 1.01
C ILE A 238 -10.33 -23.69 0.73
N GLN A 239 -9.25 -23.04 0.28
CA GLN A 239 -7.99 -23.73 0.00
C GLN A 239 -7.39 -24.36 1.26
N ALA A 240 -7.47 -23.67 2.41
CA ALA A 240 -7.01 -24.19 3.69
C ALA A 240 -7.86 -25.39 4.14
N GLU A 241 -9.17 -25.40 3.88
CA GLU A 241 -10.01 -26.56 4.16
C GLU A 241 -9.61 -27.78 3.34
N PHE A 242 -9.38 -27.62 2.03
CA PHE A 242 -8.96 -28.73 1.14
C PHE A 242 -7.60 -29.32 1.51
N ALA A 243 -6.66 -28.49 1.96
CA ALA A 243 -5.34 -28.95 2.43
C ALA A 243 -5.36 -29.46 3.89
N GLY A 244 -6.36 -29.04 4.66
CA GLY A 244 -6.56 -29.33 6.09
C GLY A 244 -7.34 -30.61 6.38
N GLU A 245 -7.58 -30.87 7.66
CA GLU A 245 -8.20 -32.12 8.15
C GLU A 245 -9.64 -32.34 7.70
N ARG A 246 -10.34 -31.27 7.32
CA ARG A 246 -11.78 -31.33 7.01
C ARG A 246 -12.09 -32.23 5.80
N TRP A 247 -11.17 -32.28 4.83
CA TRP A 247 -11.33 -33.07 3.61
C TRP A 247 -10.15 -34.03 3.35
N ARG A 248 -9.17 -34.11 4.28
CA ARG A 248 -8.16 -35.19 4.27
C ARG A 248 -8.89 -36.54 4.29
N ASN A 249 -8.46 -37.47 3.42
CA ASN A 249 -9.04 -38.81 3.24
C ASN A 249 -10.50 -38.86 2.74
N ARG A 250 -11.07 -37.74 2.31
CA ARG A 250 -12.41 -37.67 1.70
C ARG A 250 -12.35 -37.51 0.18
N ASN A 251 -11.19 -37.83 -0.41
CA ASN A 251 -11.00 -37.85 -1.86
C ASN A 251 -11.93 -38.88 -2.51
N ILE A 252 -12.33 -38.62 -3.76
CA ILE A 252 -12.88 -39.67 -4.62
C ILE A 252 -11.83 -40.78 -4.70
N ASP A 253 -12.12 -41.87 -4.02
CA ASP A 253 -11.34 -43.08 -4.09
C ASP A 253 -11.88 -43.92 -5.24
N VAL A 254 -11.00 -44.59 -5.98
CA VAL A 254 -11.39 -45.54 -7.02
C VAL A 254 -11.86 -46.88 -6.43
N GLY A 255 -11.89 -46.96 -5.09
CA GLY A 255 -12.04 -48.19 -4.33
C GLY A 255 -10.72 -48.95 -4.27
N ASP A 256 -10.61 -49.87 -3.32
CA ASP A 256 -9.57 -50.90 -3.37
C ASP A 256 -9.80 -51.86 -4.57
N SER A 257 -8.93 -52.86 -4.72
CA SER A 257 -9.06 -53.86 -5.79
C SER A 257 -10.38 -54.63 -5.79
N ASP A 258 -11.14 -54.57 -4.69
CA ASP A 258 -12.44 -55.22 -4.50
C ASP A 258 -13.62 -54.22 -4.60
N GLY A 259 -13.36 -52.95 -4.90
CA GLY A 259 -14.37 -51.89 -5.03
C GLY A 259 -14.96 -51.42 -3.71
N ALA A 260 -14.31 -51.72 -2.57
CA ALA A 260 -14.72 -51.21 -1.27
C ALA A 260 -14.09 -49.83 -0.99
N PRO A 261 -14.76 -48.96 -0.21
CA PRO A 261 -14.18 -47.68 0.18
C PRO A 261 -12.97 -47.91 1.09
N VAL A 262 -11.84 -47.24 0.81
CA VAL A 262 -10.69 -47.23 1.73
C VAL A 262 -11.09 -46.66 3.09
N SER A 263 -10.68 -47.33 4.18
CA SER A 263 -11.05 -46.94 5.55
C SER A 263 -10.54 -45.54 5.89
N GLU A 264 -11.41 -44.69 6.44
CA GLU A 264 -11.13 -43.28 6.70
C GLU A 264 -9.97 -43.01 7.70
N ASN A 265 -9.60 -44.01 8.52
CA ASN A 265 -8.66 -43.85 9.64
C ASN A 265 -7.37 -44.69 9.57
N GLY A 266 -6.98 -45.21 8.40
CA GLY A 266 -5.79 -46.07 8.30
C GLY A 266 -5.89 -47.38 9.10
N VAL A 267 -7.11 -47.77 9.47
CA VAL A 267 -7.41 -49.08 10.06
C VAL A 267 -7.94 -49.95 8.94
N THR A 268 -7.03 -50.73 8.35
CA THR A 268 -7.38 -51.82 7.45
C THR A 268 -8.38 -52.75 8.13
N LYS A 269 -9.38 -53.23 7.36
CA LYS A 269 -10.22 -54.35 7.78
C LYS A 269 -9.41 -55.60 8.09
#